data_AF-A0A1H2JB74-F1
#
_entry.id   AF-A0A1H2JB74-F1
#
_cell.length_a   1.000
_cell.length_b   1.000
_cell.length_c   1.000
_cell.angle_alpha   90.00
_cell.angle_beta   90.00
_cell.angle_gamma   90.00
#
_symmetry.space_group_name_H-M   'P 1'
#
loop_
_entity.id
_entity.type
_entity.pdbx_description
1 polymer ?
#
loop_
_entity_poly.entity_id
_entity_poly.type
_entity_poly.pdbx_seq_one_letter_code
_entity_poly.pdbx_strand_id
1 'polypeptide(L)'
;MLAGKGFKSVFNVSGGIKAWQAKTAIGHQDLGMDLFSGKEEPLDVLKVAYSLEQGLCEFYNTMEKQAKKKQVKDLFGKLSEIEVKHQLSIYKAYNEISAEKVSKDKFETMVEAKALEGGMTTKEYLDLFKPDLDSEIEVISLAMSIEAQALDLYQRVALKIENKESKAIVNKIANEEKVHLASLGKLMDAL
;
A
#
# COMPACT_ATOMS: atom_id res chain seq x y z
N MET A 1 -6.58 -31.31 5.66
CA MET A 1 -5.14 -30.96 5.50
C MET A 1 -4.83 -30.76 4.02
N LEU A 2 -3.99 -29.76 3.68
CA LEU A 2 -3.58 -29.47 2.29
C LEU A 2 -2.86 -30.64 1.60
N ALA A 3 -2.12 -31.45 2.36
CA ALA A 3 -1.50 -32.69 1.86
C ALA A 3 -2.53 -33.70 1.30
N GLY A 4 -3.77 -33.68 1.79
CA GLY A 4 -4.87 -34.51 1.26
C GLY A 4 -5.58 -33.90 0.05
N LYS A 5 -5.16 -32.73 -0.44
CA LYS A 5 -5.72 -32.04 -1.61
C LYS A 5 -4.76 -31.96 -2.81
N GLY A 6 -3.72 -32.81 -2.83
CA GLY A 6 -2.81 -32.92 -3.97
C GLY A 6 -1.66 -31.91 -4.02
N PHE A 7 -1.45 -31.12 -2.96
CA PHE A 7 -0.27 -30.26 -2.84
C PHE A 7 0.98 -31.11 -2.58
N LYS A 8 2.00 -30.97 -3.44
CA LYS A 8 3.24 -31.79 -3.40
C LYS A 8 4.23 -31.36 -2.32
N SER A 9 4.28 -30.07 -2.02
CA SER A 9 5.14 -29.50 -0.98
C SER A 9 4.28 -28.69 -0.02
N VAL A 10 4.19 -29.15 1.23
CA VAL A 10 3.46 -28.48 2.29
C VAL A 10 4.46 -28.14 3.38
N PHE A 11 4.73 -26.85 3.57
CA PHE A 11 5.53 -26.36 4.68
C PHE A 11 4.59 -26.10 5.86
N ASN A 12 4.90 -26.70 7.01
CA ASN A 12 4.19 -26.43 8.25
C ASN A 12 5.08 -25.57 9.14
N VAL A 13 4.51 -24.51 9.71
CA VAL A 13 5.10 -23.83 10.86
C VAL A 13 4.90 -24.76 12.06
N SER A 14 5.97 -25.23 12.70
CA SER A 14 5.88 -26.13 13.86
C SER A 14 4.99 -25.52 14.94
N GLY A 15 3.89 -26.20 15.27
CA GLY A 15 2.87 -25.77 16.24
C GLY A 15 1.81 -24.78 15.71
N GLY A 16 1.88 -24.39 14.43
CA GLY A 16 0.89 -23.55 13.75
C GLY A 16 0.70 -22.19 14.42
N ILE A 17 -0.49 -21.57 14.24
CA ILE A 17 -0.81 -20.29 14.89
C ILE A 17 -0.75 -20.37 16.43
N LYS A 18 -0.94 -21.57 17.01
CA LYS A 18 -0.87 -21.78 18.46
C LYS A 18 0.56 -21.70 19.01
N ALA A 19 1.58 -21.86 18.17
CA ALA A 19 2.98 -21.68 18.54
C ALA A 19 3.53 -20.30 18.16
N TRP A 20 2.72 -19.44 17.56
CA TRP A 20 3.10 -18.05 17.30
C TRP A 20 3.17 -17.28 18.62
N GLN A 21 4.38 -16.91 19.04
CA GLN A 21 4.66 -16.13 20.25
C GLN A 21 4.92 -14.64 19.96
N ALA A 22 4.76 -14.23 18.71
CA ALA A 22 4.97 -12.86 18.27
C ALA A 22 3.65 -12.09 18.19
N LYS A 23 3.70 -10.85 17.67
CA LYS A 23 2.53 -9.95 17.63
C LYS A 23 1.41 -10.53 16.77
N THR A 24 0.17 -10.43 17.24
CA THR A 24 -1.04 -10.71 16.46
C THR A 24 -1.40 -9.50 15.61
N ALA A 25 -2.12 -9.71 14.50
CA ALA A 25 -2.73 -8.60 13.78
C ALA A 25 -3.66 -7.80 14.70
N ILE A 26 -3.66 -6.49 14.53
CA ILE A 26 -4.43 -5.53 15.32
C ILE A 26 -5.20 -4.62 14.35
N GLY A 27 -6.32 -4.07 14.82
CA GLY A 27 -7.22 -3.28 13.98
C GLY A 27 -8.42 -4.08 13.49
N HIS A 28 -9.39 -3.37 12.90
CA HIS A 28 -10.62 -3.97 12.41
C HIS A 28 -10.45 -4.53 10.99
N GLN A 29 -11.17 -5.60 10.67
CA GLN A 29 -11.13 -6.26 9.35
C GLN A 29 -11.65 -5.39 8.19
N ASP A 30 -12.36 -4.31 8.50
CA ASP A 30 -12.93 -3.35 7.57
C ASP A 30 -12.09 -2.07 7.42
N LEU A 31 -10.91 -2.03 8.04
CA LEU A 31 -9.98 -0.90 7.91
C LEU A 31 -9.69 -0.58 6.44
N GLY A 32 -9.89 0.69 6.07
CA GLY A 32 -9.73 1.24 4.72
C GLY A 32 -10.84 0.86 3.73
N MET A 33 -11.79 -0.02 4.08
CA MET A 33 -12.84 -0.47 3.15
C MET A 33 -13.89 0.60 2.88
N ASP A 34 -14.00 1.60 3.75
CA ASP A 34 -14.89 2.75 3.59
C ASP A 34 -14.50 3.65 2.39
N LEU A 35 -13.24 3.55 1.94
CA LEU A 35 -12.76 4.16 0.70
C LEU A 35 -13.39 3.55 -0.56
N PHE A 36 -14.00 2.37 -0.45
CA PHE A 36 -14.61 1.64 -1.56
C PHE A 36 -16.05 1.21 -1.22
N SER A 37 -17.00 1.75 -1.96
CA SER A 37 -18.41 1.33 -1.94
C SER A 37 -18.61 -0.10 -2.48
N GLY A 38 -17.73 -0.58 -3.36
CA GLY A 38 -17.85 -1.84 -4.10
C GLY A 38 -18.50 -1.70 -5.47
N LYS A 39 -18.94 -0.49 -5.83
CA LYS A 39 -19.61 -0.16 -7.09
C LYS A 39 -18.74 0.71 -8.00
N GLU A 40 -17.45 0.82 -7.70
CA GLU A 40 -16.51 1.66 -8.45
C GLU A 40 -16.40 1.19 -9.89
N GLU A 41 -16.51 2.14 -10.81
CA GLU A 41 -16.12 1.94 -12.21
C GLU A 41 -14.58 2.03 -12.34
N PRO A 42 -13.99 1.55 -13.45
CA PRO A 42 -12.54 1.48 -13.61
C PRO A 42 -11.81 2.81 -13.33
N LEU A 43 -12.38 3.93 -13.78
CA LEU A 43 -11.83 5.27 -13.56
C LEU A 43 -11.93 5.71 -12.08
N ASP A 44 -12.94 5.25 -11.35
CA ASP A 44 -13.10 5.57 -9.92
C ASP A 44 -12.04 4.87 -9.09
N VAL A 45 -11.78 3.59 -9.37
CA VAL A 45 -10.70 2.83 -8.73
C VAL A 45 -9.36 3.55 -8.89
N LEU A 46 -9.04 4.00 -10.10
CA LEU A 46 -7.77 4.68 -10.38
C LEU A 46 -7.66 6.05 -9.68
N LYS A 47 -8.76 6.79 -9.54
CA LYS A 47 -8.78 8.03 -8.76
C LYS A 47 -8.53 7.78 -7.27
N VAL A 48 -9.16 6.75 -6.70
CA VAL A 48 -8.95 6.39 -5.29
C VAL A 48 -7.51 5.94 -5.08
N ALA A 49 -6.99 5.02 -5.89
CA ALA A 49 -5.61 4.54 -5.79
C ALA A 49 -4.62 5.71 -5.88
N TYR A 50 -4.77 6.60 -6.85
CA TYR A 50 -3.89 7.78 -6.95
C TYR A 50 -3.93 8.67 -5.70
N SER A 51 -5.11 8.84 -5.09
CA SER A 51 -5.24 9.68 -3.88
C SER A 51 -4.48 9.09 -2.67
N LEU A 52 -4.40 7.76 -2.58
CA LEU A 52 -3.70 7.06 -1.50
C LEU A 52 -2.17 7.13 -1.68
N GLU A 53 -1.72 6.93 -2.91
CA GLU A 53 -0.32 7.11 -3.35
C GLU A 53 0.17 8.55 -3.16
N GLN A 54 -0.72 9.52 -3.42
CA GLN A 54 -0.46 10.93 -3.13
C GLN A 54 -0.29 11.16 -1.62
N GLY A 55 -1.21 10.64 -0.80
CA GLY A 55 -1.12 10.74 0.65
C GLY A 55 0.17 10.12 1.21
N LEU A 56 0.57 8.96 0.70
CA LEU A 56 1.80 8.28 1.12
C LEU A 56 3.06 9.06 0.70
N CYS A 57 3.08 9.60 -0.52
CA CYS A 57 4.16 10.46 -1.00
C CYS A 57 4.31 11.72 -0.11
N GLU A 58 3.21 12.38 0.23
CA GLU A 58 3.20 13.56 1.11
C GLU A 58 3.69 13.22 2.52
N PHE A 59 3.32 12.04 3.03
CA PHE A 59 3.83 11.53 4.30
C PHE A 59 5.35 11.38 4.28
N TYR A 60 5.91 10.66 3.30
CA TYR A 60 7.36 10.45 3.21
C TYR A 60 8.12 11.77 3.03
N ASN A 61 7.63 12.68 2.19
CA ASN A 61 8.21 14.02 2.02
C ASN A 61 8.17 14.85 3.32
N THR A 62 7.15 14.64 4.15
CA THR A 62 7.03 15.30 5.46
C THR A 62 8.02 14.72 6.47
N MET A 63 8.17 13.39 6.48
CA MET A 63 9.14 12.71 7.36
C MET A 63 10.59 12.99 6.97
N GLU A 64 10.89 13.08 5.67
CA GLU A 64 12.21 13.50 5.17
C GLU A 64 12.65 14.85 5.78
N LYS A 65 11.73 15.82 5.85
CA LYS A 65 12.02 17.15 6.42
C LYS A 65 12.24 17.13 7.93
N GLN A 66 11.72 16.12 8.62
CA GLN A 66 11.79 15.98 10.08
C GLN A 66 12.95 15.09 10.55
N ALA A 67 13.40 14.17 9.69
CA ALA A 67 14.51 13.26 9.97
C ALA A 67 15.80 14.03 10.27
N LYS A 68 16.51 13.64 11.34
CA LYS A 68 17.77 14.30 11.75
C LYS A 68 18.98 13.67 11.09
N LYS A 69 18.94 12.35 10.91
CA LYS A 69 20.05 11.59 10.32
C LYS A 69 19.96 11.64 8.81
N LYS A 70 21.10 11.91 8.15
CA LYS A 70 21.18 11.96 6.68
C LYS A 70 20.68 10.68 6.03
N GLN A 71 21.06 9.51 6.53
CA GLN A 71 20.67 8.22 5.95
C GLN A 71 19.14 8.03 5.97
N VAL A 72 18.49 8.38 7.08
CA VAL A 72 17.03 8.28 7.21
C VAL A 72 16.33 9.31 6.32
N LYS A 73 16.91 10.50 6.19
CA LYS A 73 16.43 11.51 5.23
C LYS A 73 16.48 10.97 3.79
N ASP A 74 17.64 10.45 3.39
CA ASP A 74 17.82 9.88 2.06
C ASP A 74 16.84 8.70 1.81
N LEU A 75 16.57 7.89 2.84
CA LEU A 75 15.60 6.79 2.80
C LEU A 75 14.17 7.31 2.55
N PHE A 76 13.71 8.31 3.29
CA PHE A 76 12.38 8.90 3.06
C PHE A 76 12.25 9.54 1.68
N GLY A 77 13.29 10.24 1.20
CA GLY A 77 13.30 10.78 -0.15
C GLY A 77 13.22 9.69 -1.22
N LYS A 78 13.92 8.57 -1.03
CA LYS A 78 13.83 7.42 -1.93
C LYS A 78 12.43 6.80 -1.95
N LEU A 79 11.77 6.70 -0.79
CA LEU A 79 10.40 6.20 -0.68
C LEU A 79 9.41 7.14 -1.37
N SER A 80 9.52 8.46 -1.18
CA SER A 80 8.62 9.41 -1.87
C SER A 80 8.80 9.39 -3.39
N GLU A 81 10.02 9.21 -3.90
CA GLU A 81 10.30 9.05 -5.34
C GLU A 81 9.69 7.77 -5.94
N ILE A 82 9.50 6.72 -5.13
CA ILE A 82 8.80 5.50 -5.54
C ILE A 82 7.31 5.82 -5.76
N GLU A 83 6.66 6.48 -4.79
CA GLU A 83 5.23 6.82 -4.91
C GLU A 83 4.93 7.76 -6.08
N VAL A 84 5.85 8.68 -6.42
CA VAL A 84 5.72 9.52 -7.62
C VAL A 84 5.64 8.68 -8.90
N LYS A 85 6.35 7.55 -8.97
CA LYS A 85 6.28 6.63 -10.12
C LYS A 85 4.95 5.88 -10.16
N HIS A 86 4.39 5.52 -9.00
CA HIS A 86 3.06 4.88 -8.93
C HIS A 86 1.97 5.84 -9.36
N GLN A 87 1.97 7.07 -8.83
CA GLN A 87 1.10 8.15 -9.28
C GLN A 87 1.14 8.30 -10.82
N LEU A 88 2.35 8.33 -11.41
CA LEU A 88 2.50 8.42 -12.86
C LEU A 88 1.95 7.17 -13.59
N SER A 89 2.14 5.97 -13.05
CA SER A 89 1.60 4.72 -13.60
C SER A 89 0.08 4.72 -13.61
N ILE A 90 -0.54 5.10 -12.48
CA ILE A 90 -2.00 5.16 -12.30
C ILE A 90 -2.60 6.25 -13.20
N TYR A 91 -2.00 7.43 -13.26
CA TYR A 91 -2.44 8.50 -14.15
C TYR A 91 -2.38 8.09 -15.64
N LYS A 92 -1.35 7.34 -16.04
CA LYS A 92 -1.28 6.78 -17.40
C LYS A 92 -2.39 5.76 -17.64
N ALA A 93 -2.61 4.84 -16.72
CA ALA A 93 -3.69 3.86 -16.80
C ALA A 93 -5.07 4.53 -16.90
N TYR A 94 -5.28 5.64 -16.17
CA TYR A 94 -6.50 6.44 -16.25
C TYR A 94 -6.71 7.00 -17.66
N ASN A 95 -5.69 7.64 -18.22
CA ASN A 95 -5.75 8.23 -19.56
C ASN A 95 -5.79 7.20 -20.70
N GLU A 96 -5.38 5.95 -20.45
CA GLU A 96 -5.49 4.86 -21.41
C GLU A 96 -6.93 4.37 -21.58
N ILE A 97 -7.73 4.38 -20.51
CA ILE A 97 -9.11 3.87 -20.53
C ILE A 97 -10.16 4.99 -20.52
N SER A 98 -9.77 6.24 -20.25
CA SER A 98 -10.66 7.41 -20.32
C SER A 98 -11.01 7.77 -21.77
N ALA A 99 -12.25 8.18 -21.99
CA ALA A 99 -12.72 8.68 -23.29
C ALA A 99 -12.04 10.01 -23.70
N GLU A 100 -11.67 10.84 -22.73
CA GLU A 100 -10.93 12.08 -22.93
C GLU A 100 -9.67 12.09 -22.07
N LYS A 101 -8.53 12.40 -22.69
CA LYS A 101 -7.27 12.55 -21.96
C LYS A 101 -7.27 13.86 -21.18
N VAL A 102 -6.86 13.79 -19.93
CA VAL A 102 -6.70 14.95 -19.05
C VAL A 102 -5.23 15.17 -18.76
N SER A 103 -4.83 16.42 -18.49
CA SER A 103 -3.48 16.72 -17.97
C SER A 103 -3.34 16.20 -16.53
N LYS A 104 -2.10 16.08 -16.04
CA LYS A 104 -1.83 15.64 -14.67
C LYS A 104 -2.48 16.59 -13.65
N ASP A 105 -2.29 17.90 -13.83
CA ASP A 105 -2.89 18.91 -12.95
C ASP A 105 -4.42 18.80 -12.90
N LYS A 106 -5.07 18.59 -14.05
CA LYS A 106 -6.53 18.41 -14.12
C LYS A 106 -6.94 17.11 -13.43
N PHE A 107 -6.19 16.03 -13.58
CA PHE A 107 -6.45 14.77 -12.89
C PHE A 107 -6.32 14.91 -11.37
N GLU A 108 -5.28 15.62 -10.89
CA GLU A 108 -5.07 15.88 -9.46
C GLU A 108 -6.22 16.69 -8.83
N THR A 109 -6.91 17.54 -9.59
CA THR A 109 -8.13 18.22 -9.08
C THR A 109 -9.36 17.31 -8.98
N MET A 110 -9.33 16.11 -9.55
CA MET A 110 -10.43 15.13 -9.53
C MET A 110 -10.34 14.15 -8.38
N VAL A 111 -9.22 14.15 -7.65
CA VAL A 111 -8.96 13.24 -6.53
C VAL A 111 -9.02 14.01 -5.22
N GLU A 112 -9.50 13.35 -4.16
CA GLU A 112 -9.49 13.91 -2.81
C GLU A 112 -8.59 13.04 -1.93
N ALA A 113 -7.47 13.61 -1.46
CA ALA A 113 -6.59 12.93 -0.52
C ALA A 113 -7.28 12.84 0.86
N LYS A 114 -7.62 11.63 1.29
CA LYS A 114 -8.27 11.37 2.60
C LYS A 114 -7.48 10.43 3.51
N ALA A 115 -6.62 9.59 2.95
CA ALA A 115 -5.82 8.61 3.66
C ALA A 115 -4.49 8.38 2.92
N LEU A 116 -3.56 7.71 3.58
CA LEU A 116 -2.38 7.13 2.95
C LEU A 116 -2.75 5.76 2.40
N GLU A 117 -1.87 5.22 1.56
CA GLU A 117 -1.85 3.82 1.16
C GLU A 117 -2.14 2.88 2.34
N GLY A 118 -2.98 1.87 2.11
CA GLY A 118 -3.52 0.99 3.17
C GLY A 118 -4.70 1.56 3.98
N GLY A 119 -5.09 2.81 3.74
CA GLY A 119 -6.37 3.38 4.20
C GLY A 119 -6.35 3.95 5.62
N MET A 120 -5.17 4.22 6.17
CA MET A 120 -4.99 4.92 7.45
C MET A 120 -4.38 6.31 7.21
N THR A 121 -4.58 7.22 8.15
CA THR A 121 -3.91 8.52 8.19
C THR A 121 -2.50 8.42 8.77
N THR A 122 -1.66 9.45 8.54
CA THR A 122 -0.32 9.55 9.13
C THR A 122 -0.36 9.37 10.64
N LYS A 123 -1.32 10.02 11.30
CA LYS A 123 -1.46 9.96 12.75
C LYS A 123 -1.76 8.54 13.21
N GLU A 124 -2.68 7.85 12.55
CA GLU A 124 -3.05 6.49 12.94
C GLU A 124 -1.88 5.52 12.75
N TYR A 125 -1.11 5.62 11.66
CA TYR A 125 0.10 4.81 11.49
C TYR A 125 1.15 5.06 12.55
N LEU A 126 1.43 6.33 12.89
CA LEU A 126 2.39 6.69 13.92
C LEU A 126 1.91 6.29 15.32
N ASP A 127 0.63 6.42 15.63
CA ASP A 127 0.06 6.01 16.92
C ASP A 127 0.05 4.48 17.07
N LEU A 128 -0.17 3.74 15.97
CA LEU A 128 -0.21 2.28 15.96
C LEU A 128 1.18 1.66 16.11
N PHE A 129 2.14 2.12 15.30
CA PHE A 129 3.46 1.51 15.23
C PHE A 129 4.50 2.17 16.13
N LYS A 130 4.33 3.47 16.43
CA LYS A 130 5.25 4.29 17.23
C LYS A 130 6.72 4.10 16.83
N PRO A 131 7.06 4.20 15.53
CA PRO A 131 8.40 3.93 15.06
C PRO A 131 9.39 5.00 15.53
N ASP A 132 10.63 4.60 15.78
CA ASP A 132 11.77 5.50 15.83
C ASP A 132 12.07 6.00 14.41
N LEU A 133 11.57 7.20 14.10
CA LEU A 133 11.76 7.86 12.81
C LEU A 133 13.20 8.35 12.57
N ASP A 134 14.13 8.10 13.50
CA ASP A 134 15.58 8.27 13.30
C ASP A 134 16.30 6.89 13.12
N SER A 135 15.57 5.79 12.95
CA SER A 135 16.09 4.43 12.70
C SER A 135 15.70 3.91 11.31
N GLU A 136 16.67 3.62 10.45
CA GLU A 136 16.40 3.10 9.09
C GLU A 136 15.60 1.78 9.13
N ILE A 137 15.90 0.90 10.07
CA ILE A 137 15.18 -0.37 10.26
C ILE A 137 13.71 -0.11 10.59
N GLU A 138 13.41 0.83 11.49
CA GLU A 138 12.02 1.10 11.87
C GLU A 138 11.27 1.85 10.77
N VAL A 139 11.94 2.70 9.99
CA VAL A 139 11.35 3.36 8.83
C VAL A 139 11.02 2.35 7.73
N ILE A 140 11.93 1.43 7.39
CA ILE A 140 11.63 0.36 6.43
C ILE A 140 10.51 -0.54 6.96
N SER A 141 10.53 -0.87 8.25
CA SER A 141 9.48 -1.70 8.87
C SER A 141 8.10 -1.02 8.81
N LEU A 142 8.05 0.31 9.00
CA LEU A 142 6.83 1.09 8.82
C LEU A 142 6.36 1.04 7.36
N ALA A 143 7.25 1.32 6.40
CA ALA A 143 6.92 1.25 4.97
C ALA A 143 6.36 -0.14 4.61
N MET A 144 7.04 -1.22 5.01
CA MET A 144 6.57 -2.59 4.80
C MET A 144 5.19 -2.85 5.42
N SER A 145 4.90 -2.24 6.57
CA SER A 145 3.59 -2.39 7.22
C SER A 145 2.49 -1.67 6.44
N ILE A 146 2.80 -0.50 5.87
CA ILE A 146 1.90 0.26 4.99
C ILE A 146 1.62 -0.55 3.70
N GLU A 147 2.66 -1.04 3.02
CA GLU A 147 2.51 -1.86 1.80
C GLU A 147 1.73 -3.16 2.06
N ALA A 148 1.95 -3.80 3.21
CA ALA A 148 1.22 -5.01 3.59
C ALA A 148 -0.25 -4.73 3.86
N GLN A 149 -0.55 -3.59 4.50
CA GLN A 149 -1.92 -3.14 4.73
C GLN A 149 -2.62 -2.76 3.41
N ALA A 150 -1.92 -2.12 2.48
CA ALA A 150 -2.41 -1.80 1.13
C ALA A 150 -2.71 -3.06 0.32
N LEU A 151 -1.80 -4.02 0.34
CA LEU A 151 -1.98 -5.33 -0.27
C LEU A 151 -3.26 -6.03 0.24
N ASP A 152 -3.44 -6.08 1.55
CA ASP A 152 -4.61 -6.67 2.19
C ASP A 152 -5.90 -5.90 1.84
N LEU A 153 -5.85 -4.56 1.88
CA LEU A 153 -6.95 -3.69 1.48
C LEU A 153 -7.41 -3.98 0.05
N TYR A 154 -6.51 -3.93 -0.93
CA TYR A 154 -6.89 -4.18 -2.32
C TYR A 154 -7.38 -5.61 -2.55
N GLN A 155 -6.83 -6.62 -1.85
CA GLN A 155 -7.36 -7.98 -1.93
C GLN A 155 -8.80 -8.07 -1.42
N ARG A 156 -9.12 -7.41 -0.30
CA ARG A 156 -10.49 -7.36 0.23
C ARG A 156 -11.43 -6.56 -0.68
N VAL A 157 -10.98 -5.44 -1.22
CA VAL A 157 -11.73 -4.63 -2.19
C VAL A 157 -12.03 -5.45 -3.46
N ALA A 158 -11.06 -6.20 -3.97
CA ALA A 158 -11.26 -7.07 -5.12
C ALA A 158 -12.36 -8.11 -4.86
N LEU A 159 -12.55 -8.60 -3.63
CA LEU A 159 -13.65 -9.51 -3.31
C LEU A 159 -15.03 -8.82 -3.33
N LYS A 160 -15.08 -7.52 -3.03
CA LYS A 160 -16.30 -6.72 -2.93
C LYS A 160 -16.74 -6.13 -4.27
N ILE A 161 -15.81 -5.78 -5.16
CA ILE A 161 -16.12 -5.14 -6.44
C ILE A 161 -16.87 -6.07 -7.40
N GLU A 162 -17.99 -5.57 -7.92
CA GLU A 162 -18.83 -6.27 -8.91
C GLU A 162 -18.28 -6.17 -10.34
N ASN A 163 -17.85 -4.96 -10.75
CA ASN A 163 -17.33 -4.71 -12.10
C ASN A 163 -16.03 -5.49 -12.35
N LYS A 164 -15.99 -6.28 -13.43
CA LYS A 164 -14.85 -7.16 -13.74
C LYS A 164 -13.57 -6.39 -14.11
N GLU A 165 -13.70 -5.26 -14.79
CA GLU A 165 -12.59 -4.41 -15.20
C GLU A 165 -12.00 -3.68 -13.99
N SER A 166 -12.85 -3.10 -13.13
CA SER A 166 -12.45 -2.52 -11.85
C SER A 166 -11.72 -3.54 -10.98
N LYS A 167 -12.25 -4.77 -10.88
CA LYS A 167 -11.62 -5.89 -10.17
C LYS A 167 -10.25 -6.24 -10.76
N ALA A 168 -10.08 -6.19 -12.08
CA ALA A 168 -8.78 -6.44 -12.72
C ALA A 168 -7.75 -5.35 -12.37
N ILE A 169 -8.18 -4.08 -12.35
CA ILE A 169 -7.32 -2.95 -11.94
C ILE A 169 -6.90 -3.09 -10.48
N VAL A 170 -7.84 -3.33 -9.56
CA VAL A 170 -7.52 -3.53 -8.14
C VAL A 170 -6.56 -4.69 -7.92
N ASN A 171 -6.76 -5.82 -8.61
CA ASN A 171 -5.83 -6.96 -8.52
C ASN A 171 -4.45 -6.63 -9.09
N LYS A 172 -4.36 -5.76 -10.11
CA LYS A 172 -3.08 -5.32 -10.65
C LYS A 172 -2.33 -4.50 -9.59
N ILE A 173 -2.98 -3.51 -8.98
CA ILE A 173 -2.41 -2.67 -7.92
C ILE A 173 -1.97 -3.55 -6.73
N ALA A 174 -2.83 -4.47 -6.27
CA ALA A 174 -2.48 -5.44 -5.23
C ALA A 174 -1.22 -6.28 -5.57
N ASN A 175 -0.93 -6.56 -6.84
CA ASN A 175 0.29 -7.27 -7.21
C ASN A 175 1.52 -6.36 -7.25
N GLU A 176 1.34 -5.05 -7.48
CA GLU A 176 2.39 -4.05 -7.38
C GLU A 176 2.88 -3.95 -5.92
N GLU A 177 1.98 -3.95 -4.92
CA GLU A 177 2.37 -3.93 -3.50
C GLU A 177 3.23 -5.14 -3.07
N LYS A 178 3.03 -6.31 -3.69
CA LYS A 178 3.89 -7.48 -3.44
C LYS A 178 5.32 -7.23 -3.92
N VAL A 179 5.49 -6.50 -5.01
CA VAL A 179 6.79 -6.12 -5.56
C VAL A 179 7.46 -5.08 -4.65
N HIS A 180 6.69 -4.16 -4.06
CA HIS A 180 7.19 -3.20 -3.07
C HIS A 180 7.70 -3.92 -1.82
N LEU A 181 6.89 -4.82 -1.24
CA LEU A 181 7.29 -5.65 -0.10
C LEU A 181 8.58 -6.44 -0.36
N ALA A 182 8.71 -7.03 -1.55
CA ALA A 182 9.93 -7.75 -1.93
C ALA A 182 11.14 -6.81 -2.07
N SER A 183 10.94 -5.59 -2.56
CA SER A 183 12.00 -4.59 -2.73
C SER A 183 12.42 -3.99 -1.39
N LEU A 184 11.47 -3.71 -0.49
CA LEU A 184 11.72 -3.27 0.88
C LEU A 184 12.42 -4.36 1.71
N GLY A 185 12.05 -5.63 1.53
CA GLY A 185 12.76 -6.76 2.15
C GLY A 185 14.24 -6.79 1.76
N LYS A 186 14.56 -6.62 0.47
CA LYS A 186 15.95 -6.52 0.01
C LYS A 186 16.68 -5.29 0.56
N LEU A 187 15.96 -4.18 0.76
CA LEU A 187 16.53 -2.98 1.36
C LEU A 187 16.84 -3.22 2.85
N MET A 188 15.96 -3.89 3.57
CA MET A 188 16.16 -4.29 4.96
C MET A 188 17.38 -5.22 5.11
N ASP A 189 17.51 -6.21 4.23
CA ASP A 189 18.63 -7.16 4.25
C ASP A 189 20.00 -6.49 3.95
N ALA A 190 19.99 -5.29 3.38
CA ALA A 190 21.18 -4.56 2.98
C ALA A 190 21.63 -3.50 4.01
N LEU A 191 20.88 -3.31 5.10
CA LEU A 191 21.27 -2.46 6.25
C LEU A 191 22.29 -3.18 7.14
#